data_AF-W6NAD2-F1
#
_entry.id   AF-W6NAD2-F1
#
_cell.length_a   1.000
_cell.length_b   1.000
_cell.length_c   1.000
_cell.angle_alpha   90.00
_cell.angle_beta   90.00
_cell.angle_gamma   90.00
#
_symmetry.space_group_name_H-M   'P 1'
#
loop_
_entity.id
_entity.type
_entity.pdbx_description
1 polymer ?
#
loop_
_entity_poly.entity_id
_entity_poly.type
_entity_poly.pdbx_seq_one_letter_code
_entity_poly.pdbx_strand_id
1 'polypeptide(L)'
;MSDIDRTIAELREKVVDSNPYSRLMALKRMGIVKDYEKIREKAVAVVGIGGVGSVVAEMLTRCAIGKLILFDYDKVELANMNRLFYQPHQSGLSKVEAAKDTLT
;
A
#
# COMPACT_ATOMS: atom_id res chain seq x y z
N MET A 1 -17.54 -19.13 9.87
CA MET A 1 -16.24 -19.03 9.17
C MET A 1 -15.74 -20.46 9.01
N SER A 2 -15.33 -20.87 7.81
CA SER A 2 -14.91 -22.27 7.59
C SER A 2 -13.57 -22.54 8.28
N ASP A 3 -13.24 -23.80 8.61
CA ASP A 3 -11.95 -24.17 9.20
C ASP A 3 -10.75 -23.79 8.29
N ILE A 4 -11.00 -23.70 6.98
CA ILE A 4 -10.04 -23.23 5.98
C ILE A 4 -9.76 -21.73 6.16
N ASP A 5 -10.79 -20.91 6.34
CA ASP A 5 -10.65 -19.46 6.55
C ASP A 5 -9.86 -19.15 7.83
N ARG A 6 -10.10 -19.93 8.89
CA ARG A 6 -9.39 -19.82 10.16
C ARG A 6 -7.91 -20.17 10.01
N THR A 7 -7.61 -21.26 9.30
CA THR A 7 -6.24 -21.71 9.02
C THR A 7 -5.46 -20.69 8.19
N ILE A 8 -6.11 -20.06 7.19
CA ILE A 8 -5.51 -19.00 6.36
C ILE A 8 -5.24 -17.74 7.20
N ALA A 9 -6.15 -17.37 8.10
CA ALA A 9 -5.94 -16.23 9.01
C ALA A 9 -4.76 -16.48 9.96
N GLU A 10 -4.67 -17.67 10.55
CA GLU A 10 -3.57 -18.07 11.45
C GLU A 10 -2.21 -18.12 10.73
N LEU A 11 -2.17 -18.57 9.46
CA LEU A 11 -0.95 -18.56 8.64
C LEU A 11 -0.45 -17.13 8.36
N ARG A 12 -1.35 -16.16 8.17
CA ARG A 12 -1.01 -14.75 7.89
C ARG A 12 -0.49 -13.99 9.11
N GLU A 13 -0.73 -14.52 10.31
CA GLU A 13 -0.20 -13.97 11.56
C GLU A 13 1.17 -14.55 11.95
N LYS A 14 1.68 -15.57 11.25
CA LYS A 14 2.99 -16.15 11.58
C LYS A 14 4.11 -15.13 11.36
N VAL A 15 4.98 -14.99 12.36
CA VAL A 15 6.17 -14.15 12.30
C VAL A 15 7.28 -14.97 11.67
N VAL A 16 7.40 -14.83 10.36
CA VAL A 16 8.45 -15.45 9.53
C VAL A 16 8.95 -14.41 8.54
N ASP A 17 10.18 -14.56 8.07
CA ASP A 17 10.82 -13.57 7.19
C ASP A 17 10.13 -13.43 5.83
N SER A 18 9.46 -14.49 5.38
CA SER A 18 8.68 -14.49 4.13
C SER A 18 7.32 -13.77 4.23
N ASN A 19 6.87 -13.39 5.43
CA ASN A 19 5.59 -12.72 5.63
C ASN A 19 5.78 -11.20 5.81
N PRO A 20 5.52 -10.38 4.78
CA PRO A 20 5.72 -8.93 4.86
C PRO A 20 4.77 -8.23 5.84
N TYR A 21 3.68 -8.90 6.24
CA TYR A 21 2.66 -8.34 7.14
C TYR A 21 2.84 -8.74 8.60
N SER A 22 3.81 -9.60 8.90
CA SER A 22 4.04 -10.13 10.26
C SER A 22 4.17 -9.03 11.33
N ARG A 23 4.84 -7.92 11.01
CA ARG A 23 5.04 -6.79 11.94
C ARG A 23 3.78 -5.92 12.07
N LEU A 24 2.95 -5.86 11.04
CA LEU A 24 1.66 -5.15 11.09
C LEU A 24 0.62 -5.94 11.90
N MET A 25 0.55 -7.25 11.70
CA MET A 25 -0.32 -8.13 12.50
C MET A 25 0.05 -8.19 13.98
N ALA A 26 1.31 -7.87 14.34
CA ALA A 26 1.71 -7.75 15.74
C ALA A 26 0.92 -6.67 16.51
N LEU A 27 0.41 -5.64 15.82
CA LEU A 27 -0.46 -4.61 16.42
C LEU A 27 -1.73 -5.20 17.06
N LYS A 28 -2.24 -6.31 16.51
CA LYS A 28 -3.37 -7.07 17.07
C LYS A 28 -3.01 -7.77 18.37
N ARG A 29 -1.83 -8.41 18.41
CA ARG A 29 -1.30 -9.06 19.62
C ARG A 29 -0.97 -8.08 20.72
N MET A 30 -0.48 -6.90 20.36
CA MET A 30 -0.19 -5.80 21.27
C MET A 30 -1.46 -5.08 21.78
N GLY A 31 -2.63 -5.42 21.25
CA GLY A 31 -3.90 -4.79 21.64
C GLY A 31 -4.11 -3.37 21.11
N ILE A 32 -3.30 -2.92 20.14
CA ILE A 32 -3.38 -1.57 19.56
C ILE A 32 -4.47 -1.51 18.48
N VAL A 33 -4.56 -2.54 17.62
CA VAL A 33 -5.56 -2.63 16.55
C VAL A 33 -6.24 -4.00 16.61
N LYS A 34 -7.52 -4.05 16.98
CA LYS A 34 -8.23 -5.32 17.26
C LYS A 34 -8.41 -6.21 16.01
N ASP A 35 -8.59 -5.59 14.85
CA ASP A 35 -9.03 -6.22 13.62
C ASP A 35 -8.28 -5.65 12.40
N TYR A 36 -6.95 -5.64 12.48
CA TYR A 36 -6.06 -5.09 11.45
C TYR A 36 -6.36 -5.65 10.05
N GLU A 37 -6.73 -6.93 9.95
CA GLU A 37 -7.08 -7.61 8.71
C GLU A 37 -8.20 -6.92 7.90
N LYS A 38 -9.10 -6.18 8.56
CA LYS A 38 -10.21 -5.49 7.88
C LYS A 38 -9.76 -4.39 6.93
N ILE A 39 -8.51 -3.93 7.03
CA ILE A 39 -7.95 -2.95 6.06
C ILE A 39 -8.02 -3.47 4.61
N ARG A 40 -7.95 -4.80 4.42
CA ARG A 40 -8.07 -5.45 3.11
C ARG A 40 -9.46 -5.38 2.49
N GLU A 41 -10.48 -5.04 3.28
CA GLU A 41 -11.85 -4.86 2.81
C GLU A 41 -12.14 -3.39 2.45
N LYS A 42 -11.20 -2.49 2.70
CA LYS A 42 -11.38 -1.05 2.49
C LYS A 42 -10.86 -0.62 1.13
N ALA A 43 -11.51 0.41 0.57
CA ALA A 43 -11.09 1.10 -0.62
C ALA A 43 -10.81 2.57 -0.29
N VAL A 44 -9.75 3.13 -0.86
CA VAL A 44 -9.38 4.55 -0.71
C VAL A 44 -9.14 5.15 -2.09
N ALA A 45 -9.71 6.33 -2.33
CA ALA A 45 -9.39 7.15 -3.49
C ALA A 45 -8.39 8.25 -3.10
N VAL A 46 -7.32 8.39 -3.88
CA VAL A 46 -6.31 9.44 -3.72
C VAL A 46 -6.34 10.32 -4.96
N VAL A 47 -6.66 11.60 -4.77
CA VAL A 47 -6.71 12.61 -5.85
C VAL A 47 -5.49 13.52 -5.71
N GLY A 48 -4.63 13.48 -6.73
CA GLY A 48 -3.28 14.02 -6.73
C GLY A 48 -2.27 13.00 -6.23
N ILE A 49 -1.42 12.49 -7.11
CA ILE A 49 -0.31 11.55 -6.85
C ILE A 49 1.03 12.26 -7.04
N GLY A 50 1.11 13.50 -6.52
CA GLY A 50 2.35 14.26 -6.36
C GLY A 50 3.11 13.84 -5.10
N GLY A 51 3.93 14.73 -4.52
CA GLY A 51 4.83 14.37 -3.40
C GLY A 51 4.16 13.79 -2.16
N VAL A 52 2.97 14.26 -1.79
CA VAL A 52 2.22 13.73 -0.63
C VAL A 52 1.40 12.50 -1.04
N GLY A 53 0.61 12.62 -2.10
CA GLY A 53 -0.30 11.56 -2.52
C GLY A 53 0.40 10.27 -2.93
N SER A 54 1.60 10.36 -3.53
CA SER A 54 2.40 9.19 -3.88
C SER A 54 2.86 8.42 -2.64
N VAL A 55 3.33 9.13 -1.60
CA VAL A 55 3.73 8.53 -0.32
C VAL A 55 2.54 7.97 0.44
N VAL A 56 1.39 8.66 0.41
CA VAL A 56 0.13 8.14 0.99
C VAL A 56 -0.28 6.84 0.31
N ALA A 57 -0.25 6.79 -1.03
CA ALA A 57 -0.55 5.59 -1.78
C ALA A 57 0.42 4.46 -1.45
N GLU A 58 1.73 4.74 -1.37
CA GLU A 58 2.75 3.77 -0.97
C GLU A 58 2.51 3.21 0.43
N MET A 59 2.25 4.06 1.41
CA MET A 59 2.00 3.62 2.79
C MET A 59 0.72 2.77 2.88
N LEU A 60 -0.36 3.16 2.18
CA LEU A 60 -1.60 2.38 2.15
C LEU A 60 -1.39 1.00 1.48
N THR A 61 -0.64 0.95 0.37
CA THR A 61 -0.26 -0.30 -0.29
C THR A 61 0.54 -1.21 0.62
N ARG A 62 1.57 -0.67 1.30
CA ARG A 62 2.40 -1.44 2.25
C ARG A 62 1.62 -1.94 3.47
N CYS A 63 0.59 -1.20 3.88
CA CYS A 63 -0.38 -1.62 4.89
C CYS A 63 -1.43 -2.63 4.38
N ALA A 64 -1.37 -3.04 3.11
CA ALA A 64 -2.30 -3.96 2.47
C ALA A 64 -3.76 -3.48 2.41
N ILE A 65 -3.96 -2.21 2.10
CA ILE A 65 -5.30 -1.71 1.73
C ILE A 65 -5.91 -2.58 0.61
N GLY A 66 -7.22 -2.82 0.68
CA GLY A 66 -7.91 -3.68 -0.28
C GLY A 66 -7.91 -3.14 -1.71
N LYS A 67 -8.12 -1.83 -1.86
CA LYS A 67 -8.16 -1.17 -3.17
C LYS A 67 -7.70 0.28 -3.06
N LEU A 68 -6.82 0.68 -3.97
CA LEU A 68 -6.49 2.08 -4.22
C LEU A 68 -7.06 2.53 -5.56
N ILE A 69 -7.60 3.74 -5.58
CA ILE A 69 -8.08 4.41 -6.79
C ILE A 69 -7.27 5.71 -6.91
N LEU A 70 -6.45 5.82 -7.94
CA LEU A 70 -5.53 6.92 -8.12
C LEU A 70 -6.04 7.86 -9.22
N PHE A 71 -6.06 9.16 -8.93
CA PHE A 71 -6.38 10.20 -9.91
C PHE A 71 -5.26 11.23 -9.94
N ASP A 72 -4.60 11.38 -11.09
CA ASP A 72 -3.68 12.47 -11.38
C ASP A 72 -3.64 12.64 -12.90
N TYR A 73 -3.65 13.89 -13.38
CA TYR A 73 -3.58 14.20 -14.81
C TYR A 73 -2.15 14.47 -15.28
N ASP A 74 -1.23 14.66 -14.33
CA ASP A 74 0.11 15.15 -14.58
C ASP A 74 1.10 14.00 -14.88
N LYS A 75 2.28 14.36 -15.36
CA LYS A 75 3.37 13.45 -15.69
C LYS A 75 4.51 13.55 -14.67
N VAL A 76 5.33 12.51 -14.61
CA VAL A 76 6.55 12.53 -13.81
C VAL A 76 7.59 13.41 -14.50
N GLU A 77 8.11 14.40 -13.79
CA GLU A 77 9.18 15.28 -14.27
C GLU A 77 10.45 15.11 -13.43
N LEU A 78 11.62 15.41 -14.02
CA LEU A 78 12.88 15.46 -13.26
C LEU A 78 12.82 16.48 -12.11
N ALA A 79 12.05 17.55 -12.25
CA ALA A 79 11.80 18.52 -11.18
C ALA A 79 11.05 17.91 -9.96
N ASN A 80 10.46 16.72 -10.10
CA ASN A 80 9.81 16.01 -9.00
C ASN A 80 10.79 15.15 -8.18
N MET A 81 12.05 14.97 -8.62
CA MET A 81 13.04 14.09 -7.98
C MET A 81 13.55 14.60 -6.63
N ASN A 82 13.22 15.83 -6.24
CA ASN A 82 13.45 16.32 -4.89
C ASN A 82 12.39 15.81 -3.88
N ARG A 83 11.48 14.94 -4.32
CA ARG A 83 10.41 14.32 -3.53
C ARG A 83 10.61 12.80 -3.54
N LEU A 84 9.91 12.11 -2.63
CA LEU A 84 9.93 10.65 -2.54
C LEU A 84 9.08 10.00 -3.65
N PHE A 85 9.17 8.68 -3.71
CA PHE A 85 8.39 7.76 -4.56
C PHE A 85 8.85 7.60 -6.01
N TYR A 86 8.85 8.68 -6.81
CA TYR A 86 9.22 8.58 -8.22
C TYR A 86 10.73 8.50 -8.43
N GLN A 87 11.14 7.80 -9.48
CA GLN A 87 12.53 7.63 -9.87
C GLN A 87 12.83 8.29 -11.22
N PRO A 88 14.09 8.69 -11.51
CA PRO A 88 14.42 9.44 -12.73
C PRO A 88 14.01 8.75 -14.04
N HIS A 89 14.12 7.42 -14.11
CA HIS A 89 13.73 6.62 -15.28
C HIS A 89 12.22 6.60 -15.57
N GLN A 90 11.37 7.07 -14.65
CA GLN A 90 9.93 7.18 -14.85
C GLN A 90 9.52 8.53 -15.48
N SER A 91 10.47 9.45 -15.70
CA SER A 91 10.13 10.76 -16.26
C SER A 91 9.47 10.64 -17.64
N GLY A 92 8.38 11.39 -17.84
CA GLY A 92 7.56 11.37 -19.05
C GLY A 92 6.35 10.42 -18.99
N LEU A 93 6.32 9.47 -18.05
CA LEU A 93 5.15 8.65 -17.77
C LEU A 93 4.05 9.47 -17.09
N SER A 94 2.79 9.05 -17.26
CA SER A 94 1.73 9.56 -16.39
C SER A 94 2.03 9.19 -14.94
N LYS A 95 1.76 10.09 -14.01
CA LYS A 95 1.91 9.83 -12.57
C LYS A 95 1.10 8.61 -12.11
N VAL A 96 -0.12 8.45 -12.62
CA VAL A 96 -0.94 7.28 -12.25
C VAL A 96 -0.40 5.97 -12.80
N GLU A 97 0.21 5.98 -13.99
CA GLU A 97 0.82 4.78 -14.59
C GLU A 97 2.10 4.39 -13.83
N ALA A 98 3.02 5.34 -13.65
CA ALA A 98 4.25 5.11 -12.90
C ALA A 98 3.97 4.66 -11.45
N ALA A 99 2.96 5.26 -10.81
CA ALA A 99 2.55 4.85 -9.47
C ALA A 99 1.92 3.46 -9.44
N LYS A 100 1.03 3.14 -10.38
CA LYS A 100 0.42 1.81 -10.48
C LYS A 100 1.51 0.74 -10.63
N ASP A 101 2.44 0.91 -11.56
CA ASP A 101 3.50 -0.06 -11.84
C ASP A 101 4.44 -0.27 -10.64
N THR A 102 4.65 0.77 -9.82
CA THR A 102 5.49 0.68 -8.61
C THR A 102 4.76 0.00 -7.44
N LEU A 103 3.43 0.13 -7.37
CA LEU A 103 2.62 -0.30 -6.22
C LEU A 103 2.02 -1.71 -6.35
N THR A 104 2.13 -2.34 -7.53
CA THR A 104 1.61 -3.70 -7.80
C THR A 104 2.74 -4.71 -7.92
#